data_AF-A0AAU8LTQ4-F1
#
_entry.id   AF-A0AAU8LTQ4-F1
#
_cell.length_a   1.000
_cell.length_b   1.000
_cell.length_c   1.000
_cell.angle_alpha   90.00
_cell.angle_beta   90.00
_cell.angle_gamma   90.00
#
_symmetry.space_group_name_H-M   'P 1'
#
loop_
_entity.id
_entity.type
_entity.pdbx_description
1 polymer ?
#
loop_
_entity_poly.entity_id
_entity_poly.type
_entity_poly.pdbx_seq_one_letter_code
_entity_poly.pdbx_strand_id
1 'polypeptide(L)'
;MPNRNRISTLLLFIVLMGITCTDCTGRDQKSEQVERAGSSYRTQKDYASLEVISKYLHRDMTRSEVEELLGKADYSPIEGQEYYSSDRREAVGSGKERMNVTVGLVVEYRDDQGELTGKLQRFWLGRIGE
;
A
#
# COMPACT_ATOMS: atom_id res chain seq x y z
N MET A 1 -25.41 60.79 -39.52
CA MET A 1 -24.39 59.76 -39.75
C MET A 1 -23.63 59.52 -38.45
N PRO A 2 -23.84 58.39 -37.74
CA PRO A 2 -23.16 58.09 -36.50
C PRO A 2 -21.84 57.35 -36.77
N ASN A 3 -20.75 57.80 -36.15
CA ASN A 3 -19.44 57.16 -36.21
C ASN A 3 -19.15 56.37 -34.92
N ARG A 4 -18.39 55.31 -35.12
CA ARG A 4 -18.17 54.11 -34.31
C ARG A 4 -17.29 54.32 -33.08
N ASN A 5 -17.47 53.35 -32.16
CA ASN A 5 -16.48 52.73 -31.29
C ASN A 5 -16.00 53.50 -30.04
N ARG A 6 -16.30 52.93 -28.87
CA ARG A 6 -15.30 52.22 -28.05
C ARG A 6 -16.00 51.42 -26.94
N ILE A 7 -16.26 50.17 -27.25
CA ILE A 7 -16.39 49.06 -26.28
C ILE A 7 -14.95 48.67 -25.90
N SER A 8 -14.77 48.12 -24.69
CA SER A 8 -13.61 47.31 -24.26
C SER A 8 -12.67 47.99 -23.26
N THR A 9 -13.18 48.26 -22.06
CA THR A 9 -12.32 48.42 -20.87
C THR A 9 -13.00 47.85 -19.62
N LEU A 10 -13.66 46.70 -19.74
CA LEU A 10 -14.33 46.10 -18.58
C LEU A 10 -14.43 44.58 -18.74
N LEU A 11 -13.29 43.90 -18.86
CA LEU A 11 -13.20 42.42 -18.80
C LEU A 11 -11.72 42.00 -18.86
N LEU A 12 -10.90 42.40 -17.89
CA LEU A 12 -9.52 41.91 -17.79
C LEU A 12 -9.07 41.65 -16.34
N PHE A 13 -9.97 41.11 -15.51
CA PHE A 13 -9.63 40.72 -14.13
C PHE A 13 -10.14 39.34 -13.68
N ILE A 14 -10.74 38.52 -14.56
CA ILE A 14 -11.35 37.22 -14.16
C ILE A 14 -10.67 36.00 -14.82
N VAL A 15 -9.35 36.03 -15.08
CA VAL A 15 -8.66 34.88 -15.72
C VAL A 15 -7.42 34.37 -14.95
N LEU A 16 -7.14 34.89 -13.76
CA LEU A 16 -5.92 34.53 -13.00
C LEU A 16 -6.18 33.80 -11.67
N MET A 17 -7.37 33.23 -11.47
CA MET A 17 -7.73 32.52 -10.23
C MET A 17 -8.26 31.09 -10.48
N GLY A 18 -7.79 30.43 -11.54
CA GLY A 18 -8.30 29.13 -11.99
C GLY A 18 -7.26 28.02 -12.10
N ILE A 19 -6.06 28.18 -11.52
CA ILE A 19 -5.01 27.15 -11.54
C ILE A 19 -4.59 26.85 -10.10
N THR A 20 -5.46 26.21 -9.34
CA THR A 20 -5.08 25.61 -8.06
C THR A 20 -5.77 24.26 -7.89
N CYS A 21 -4.93 23.22 -7.92
CA CYS A 21 -5.11 21.96 -7.18
C CYS A 21 -6.17 20.96 -7.67
N THR A 22 -5.95 20.33 -8.83
CA THR A 22 -6.67 19.09 -9.20
C THR A 22 -5.97 17.80 -8.71
N ASP A 23 -4.81 17.90 -8.04
CA ASP A 23 -3.97 16.74 -7.67
C ASP A 23 -4.03 16.34 -6.18
N CYS A 24 -4.76 17.08 -5.35
CA CYS A 24 -4.84 16.77 -3.92
C CYS A 24 -5.84 15.65 -3.59
N THR A 25 -6.93 15.52 -4.37
CA THR A 25 -8.01 14.57 -4.08
C THR A 25 -7.63 13.10 -4.25
N GLY A 26 -6.69 12.78 -5.15
CA GLY A 26 -6.28 11.39 -5.39
C GLY A 26 -5.36 10.83 -4.30
N ARG A 27 -4.54 11.67 -3.67
CA ARG A 27 -3.62 11.24 -2.60
C ARG A 27 -4.38 10.93 -1.31
N ASP A 28 -5.38 11.73 -0.98
CA ASP A 28 -6.22 11.54 0.22
C ASP A 28 -7.03 10.24 0.14
N GLN A 29 -7.60 9.94 -1.03
CA GLN A 29 -8.34 8.68 -1.25
C GLN A 29 -7.44 7.44 -1.12
N LYS A 30 -6.19 7.51 -1.59
CA LYS A 30 -5.24 6.39 -1.48
C LYS A 30 -4.84 6.15 -0.02
N SER A 31 -4.58 7.21 0.74
CA SER A 31 -4.26 7.10 2.18
C SER A 31 -5.40 6.46 2.96
N GLU A 32 -6.62 6.96 2.75
CA GLU A 32 -7.81 6.44 3.44
C GLU A 32 -8.08 4.96 3.09
N GLN A 33 -7.87 4.57 1.84
CA GLN A 33 -8.02 3.17 1.42
C GLN A 33 -7.03 2.25 2.16
N VAL A 34 -5.77 2.67 2.30
CA VAL A 34 -4.73 1.89 2.97
C VAL A 34 -4.95 1.83 4.47
N GLU A 35 -5.38 2.93 5.10
CA GLU A 35 -5.73 2.94 6.52
C GLU A 35 -6.90 2.01 6.83
N ARG A 36 -7.96 2.03 6.00
CA ARG A 36 -9.10 1.11 6.14
C ARG A 36 -8.66 -0.35 5.97
N ALA A 37 -7.81 -0.63 4.98
CA ALA A 37 -7.25 -1.97 4.78
C ALA A 37 -6.42 -2.40 6.00
N GLY A 38 -5.54 -1.53 6.52
CA GLY A 38 -4.75 -1.81 7.72
C GLY A 38 -5.62 -2.14 8.93
N SER A 39 -6.66 -1.35 9.17
CA SER A 39 -7.63 -1.58 10.25
C SER A 39 -8.37 -2.91 10.11
N SER A 40 -8.84 -3.22 8.90
CA SER A 40 -9.50 -4.49 8.61
C SER A 40 -8.56 -5.67 8.81
N TYR A 41 -7.36 -5.62 8.23
CA TYR A 41 -6.38 -6.70 8.33
C TYR A 41 -5.98 -6.99 9.78
N ARG A 42 -5.70 -5.97 10.58
CA ARG A 42 -5.34 -6.16 12.00
C ARG A 42 -6.43 -6.85 12.81
N THR A 43 -7.69 -6.72 12.40
CA THR A 43 -8.84 -7.29 13.10
C THR A 43 -9.22 -8.67 12.56
N GLN A 44 -9.25 -8.81 11.23
CA GLN A 44 -9.86 -9.95 10.53
C GLN A 44 -8.83 -10.86 9.87
N LYS A 45 -7.59 -10.40 9.70
CA LYS A 45 -6.54 -11.08 8.94
C LYS A 45 -6.99 -11.44 7.52
N ASP A 46 -7.79 -10.58 6.89
CA ASP A 46 -8.35 -10.85 5.57
C ASP A 46 -7.34 -10.60 4.43
N TYR A 47 -7.33 -11.51 3.46
CA TYR A 47 -6.41 -11.46 2.32
C TYR A 47 -6.61 -10.21 1.43
N ALA A 48 -7.85 -9.75 1.27
CA ALA A 48 -8.17 -8.59 0.42
C ALA A 48 -7.50 -7.30 0.94
N SER A 49 -7.52 -7.10 2.25
CA SER A 49 -6.81 -5.98 2.88
C SER A 49 -5.30 -6.13 2.75
N LEU A 50 -4.77 -7.35 2.90
CA LEU A 50 -3.34 -7.62 2.73
C LEU A 50 -2.87 -7.34 1.30
N GLU A 51 -3.68 -7.62 0.28
CA GLU A 51 -3.42 -7.23 -1.11
C GLU A 51 -3.32 -5.72 -1.30
N VAL A 52 -4.23 -4.94 -0.70
CA VAL A 52 -4.20 -3.47 -0.76
C VAL A 52 -2.93 -2.94 -0.09
N ILE A 53 -2.63 -3.41 1.12
CA ILE A 53 -1.46 -2.99 1.88
C ILE A 53 -0.18 -3.33 1.11
N SER A 54 -0.08 -4.54 0.53
CA SER A 54 1.12 -4.96 -0.22
C SER A 54 1.46 -4.04 -1.40
N LYS A 55 0.47 -3.39 -2.02
CA LYS A 55 0.67 -2.42 -3.11
C LYS A 55 1.09 -1.04 -2.61
N TYR A 56 0.92 -0.77 -1.32
CA TYR A 56 1.36 0.46 -0.68
C TYR A 56 2.76 0.35 -0.10
N LEU A 57 3.17 -0.87 0.29
CA LEU A 57 4.53 -1.12 0.76
C LEU A 57 5.56 -0.72 -0.28
N HIS A 58 6.66 -0.16 0.18
CA HIS A 58 7.80 0.16 -0.64
C HIS A 58 9.09 0.01 0.15
N ARG A 59 10.20 -0.07 -0.60
CA ARG A 59 11.54 -0.06 0.01
C ARG A 59 11.71 1.18 0.88
N ASP A 60 12.55 1.06 1.90
CA ASP A 60 12.86 2.11 2.87
C ASP A 60 11.81 2.41 3.95
N MET A 61 10.61 1.81 3.90
CA MET A 61 9.67 1.86 5.03
C MET A 61 10.32 1.26 6.27
N THR A 62 10.24 1.96 7.39
CA THR A 62 10.71 1.46 8.68
C THR A 62 9.82 0.32 9.17
N ARG A 63 10.36 -0.50 10.07
CA ARG A 63 9.58 -1.54 10.76
C ARG A 63 8.33 -0.98 11.43
N SER A 64 8.43 0.19 12.06
CA SER A 64 7.30 0.84 12.73
C SER A 64 6.19 1.25 11.75
N GLU A 65 6.53 1.78 10.57
CA GLU A 65 5.53 2.10 9.53
C GLU A 65 4.83 0.84 9.01
N VAL A 66 5.57 -0.27 8.86
CA VAL A 66 5.00 -1.56 8.45
C VAL A 66 4.08 -2.11 9.55
N GLU A 67 4.51 -2.07 10.81
CA GLU A 67 3.70 -2.50 11.96
C GLU A 67 2.46 -1.63 12.19
N GLU A 68 2.53 -0.33 11.88
CA GLU A 68 1.36 0.56 11.95
C GLU A 68 0.27 0.13 10.96
N LEU A 69 0.65 -0.39 9.79
CA LEU A 69 -0.28 -0.91 8.79
C LEU A 69 -0.76 -2.33 9.11
N LEU A 70 0.16 -3.23 9.42
CA LEU A 70 -0.12 -4.67 9.51
C LEU A 70 -0.37 -5.18 10.93
N GLY A 71 0.00 -4.41 11.94
CA GLY A 71 0.15 -4.88 13.32
C GLY A 71 1.41 -5.72 13.50
N LYS A 72 1.49 -6.46 14.61
CA LYS A 72 2.58 -7.40 14.85
C LYS A 72 2.51 -8.58 13.87
N ALA A 73 3.69 -9.03 13.44
CA ALA A 73 3.83 -10.24 12.64
C ALA A 73 3.29 -11.47 13.41
N ASP A 74 2.77 -12.44 12.66
CA ASP A 74 2.28 -13.70 13.24
C ASP A 74 3.45 -14.64 13.56
N TYR A 75 4.54 -14.53 12.80
CA TYR A 75 5.75 -15.32 12.96
C TYR A 75 7.00 -14.56 12.47
N SER A 76 8.14 -14.77 13.14
CA SER A 76 9.43 -14.19 12.77
C SER A 76 10.54 -15.19 13.16
N PRO A 77 10.90 -16.13 12.27
CA PRO A 77 11.85 -17.21 12.57
C PRO A 77 13.27 -16.68 12.80
N ILE A 78 13.60 -15.62 12.08
CA ILE A 78 14.90 -14.94 12.14
C ILE A 78 14.68 -13.45 12.24
N GLU A 79 15.57 -12.77 12.95
CA GLU A 79 15.52 -11.31 13.05
C GLU A 79 15.60 -10.69 11.66
N GLY A 80 14.75 -9.70 11.39
CA GLY A 80 14.66 -9.04 10.09
C GLY A 80 13.76 -9.76 9.07
N GLN A 81 13.12 -10.87 9.42
CA GLN A 81 12.13 -11.52 8.56
C GLN A 81 10.81 -11.69 9.31
N GLU A 82 9.72 -11.22 8.71
CA GLU A 82 8.40 -11.20 9.32
C GLU A 82 7.35 -11.80 8.39
N TYR A 83 6.47 -12.62 8.98
CA TYR A 83 5.40 -13.33 8.29
C TYR A 83 4.05 -12.84 8.79
N TYR A 84 3.20 -12.49 7.83
CA TYR A 84 1.84 -12.00 8.03
C TYR A 84 0.89 -12.93 7.28
N SER A 85 0.16 -13.76 8.02
CA SER A 85 -0.79 -14.71 7.47
C SER A 85 -2.10 -14.03 7.06
N SER A 86 -2.86 -14.68 6.18
CA SER A 86 -4.23 -14.30 5.87
C SER A 86 -5.19 -15.48 5.99
N ASP A 87 -6.48 -15.20 5.92
CA ASP A 87 -7.57 -16.17 5.82
C ASP A 87 -7.56 -17.01 4.53
N ARG A 88 -6.84 -16.56 3.49
CA ARG A 88 -6.76 -17.28 2.20
C ARG A 88 -5.89 -18.52 2.30
N ARG A 89 -6.43 -19.64 1.81
CA ARG A 89 -5.73 -20.91 1.61
C ARG A 89 -5.69 -21.27 0.13
N GLU A 90 -4.56 -21.77 -0.33
CA GLU A 90 -4.38 -22.29 -1.68
C GLU A 90 -3.96 -23.75 -1.65
N ALA A 91 -4.52 -24.54 -2.57
CA ALA A 91 -4.13 -25.92 -2.71
C ALA A 91 -2.84 -26.04 -3.53
N VAL A 92 -1.88 -26.81 -3.02
CA VAL A 92 -0.63 -27.16 -3.70
C VAL A 92 -0.47 -28.68 -3.75
N GLY A 93 0.31 -29.16 -4.72
CA GLY A 93 0.45 -30.59 -5.01
C GLY A 93 -0.65 -31.14 -5.92
N SER A 94 -0.58 -32.44 -6.19
CA SER A 94 -1.52 -33.14 -7.06
C SER A 94 -1.93 -34.50 -6.49
N GLY A 95 -3.16 -34.94 -6.76
CA GLY A 95 -3.66 -36.23 -6.30
C GLY A 95 -3.76 -36.34 -4.78
N LYS A 96 -3.18 -37.39 -4.19
CA LYS A 96 -3.23 -37.68 -2.75
C LYS A 96 -2.33 -36.78 -1.89
N GLU A 97 -1.43 -36.03 -2.52
CA GLU A 97 -0.49 -35.11 -1.84
C GLU A 97 -1.00 -33.66 -1.86
N ARG A 98 -2.28 -33.43 -2.20
CA ARG A 98 -2.87 -32.10 -2.21
C ARG A 98 -2.97 -31.56 -0.78
N MET A 99 -2.25 -30.49 -0.49
CA MET A 99 -2.28 -29.79 0.80
C MET A 99 -2.71 -28.34 0.64
N ASN A 100 -3.31 -27.77 1.70
CA ASN A 100 -3.73 -26.37 1.72
C ASN A 100 -2.69 -25.54 2.47
N VAL A 101 -2.02 -24.62 1.74
CA VAL A 101 -1.06 -23.69 2.31
C VAL A 101 -1.70 -22.31 2.52
N THR A 102 -1.23 -21.59 3.53
CA THR A 102 -1.65 -20.20 3.76
C THR A 102 -1.08 -19.30 2.68
N VAL A 103 -1.86 -18.32 2.23
CA VAL A 103 -1.31 -17.17 1.50
C VAL A 103 -1.10 -16.03 2.48
N GLY A 104 0.04 -15.38 2.41
CA GLY A 104 0.41 -14.29 3.32
C GLY A 104 1.54 -13.44 2.76
N LEU A 105 1.88 -12.40 3.51
CA LEU A 105 2.93 -11.46 3.16
C LEU A 105 4.18 -11.79 3.97
N VAL A 106 5.32 -11.84 3.28
CA VAL A 106 6.63 -11.90 3.91
C VAL A 106 7.32 -10.56 3.71
N VAL A 107 7.96 -10.06 4.78
CA VAL A 107 8.65 -8.78 4.84
C VAL A 107 10.07 -9.03 5.33
N GLU A 108 11.05 -8.47 4.63
CA GLU A 108 12.49 -8.67 4.89
C GLU A 108 13.18 -7.31 5.05
N TYR A 109 13.86 -7.13 6.19
CA TYR A 109 14.61 -5.93 6.55
C TYR A 109 16.13 -6.08 6.34
N ARG A 110 16.57 -7.27 5.88
CA ARG A 110 17.95 -7.55 5.52
C ARG A 110 18.23 -7.20 4.07
N ASP A 111 19.38 -6.58 3.82
CA ASP A 111 19.85 -6.29 2.46
C ASP A 111 20.33 -7.57 1.74
N ASP A 112 20.88 -7.39 0.53
CA ASP A 112 21.37 -8.50 -0.29
C ASP A 112 22.62 -9.18 0.31
N GLN A 113 23.29 -8.53 1.27
CA GLN A 113 24.43 -9.03 2.04
C GLN A 113 23.99 -9.74 3.32
N GLY A 114 22.71 -9.65 3.68
CA GLY A 114 22.13 -10.25 4.88
C GLY A 114 22.19 -9.36 6.13
N GLU A 115 22.59 -8.09 5.98
CA GLU A 115 22.74 -7.16 7.10
C GLU A 115 21.41 -6.46 7.42
N LEU A 116 21.13 -6.28 8.72
CA LEU A 116 19.91 -5.60 9.17
C LEU A 116 19.98 -4.10 8.88
N THR A 117 19.02 -3.60 8.11
CA THR A 117 18.98 -2.18 7.71
C THR A 117 18.00 -1.35 8.54
N GLY A 118 17.13 -1.99 9.33
CA GLY A 118 16.01 -1.34 10.02
C GLY A 118 14.88 -0.85 9.10
N LYS A 119 15.01 -1.09 7.79
CA LYS A 119 14.09 -0.67 6.74
C LYS A 119 13.71 -1.84 5.84
N LEU A 120 12.54 -1.75 5.25
CA LEU A 120 12.01 -2.73 4.33
C LEU A 120 12.90 -2.81 3.10
N GLN A 121 13.48 -3.98 2.86
CA GLN A 121 14.31 -4.27 1.68
C GLN A 121 13.53 -5.05 0.64
N ARG A 122 12.83 -6.11 1.05
CA ARG A 122 12.06 -6.99 0.15
C ARG A 122 10.74 -7.36 0.80
N PHE A 123 9.72 -7.55 -0.02
CA PHE A 123 8.45 -8.10 0.42
C PHE A 123 7.78 -8.83 -0.75
N TRP A 124 6.98 -9.84 -0.42
CA TRP A 124 6.15 -10.52 -1.41
C TRP A 124 4.91 -11.10 -0.76
N LEU A 125 3.80 -11.01 -1.49
CA LEU A 125 2.55 -11.65 -1.15
C LEU A 125 2.48 -12.99 -1.89
N GLY A 126 2.31 -14.09 -1.16
CA GLY A 126 2.31 -15.42 -1.75
C GLY A 126 2.08 -16.52 -0.75
N ARG A 127 2.26 -17.77 -1.19
CA ARG A 127 2.12 -18.94 -0.32
C ARG A 127 3.22 -18.91 0.75
N ILE A 128 2.82 -19.10 2.01
CA ILE A 128 3.72 -19.19 3.16
C ILE A 128 3.54 -20.55 3.84
N GLY A 129 4.65 -21.26 4.05
CA GLY A 129 4.70 -22.64 4.49
C GLY A 129 5.69 -23.46 3.66
N GLU A 130 6.25 -24.50 4.27
CA GLU A 130 7.12 -25.50 3.62
C GLU A 130 6.33 -26.49 2.77
#